data_AF-A0A316HNQ7-F1
#
_entry.id   AF-A0A316HNQ7-F1
#
_cell.length_a   1.000
_cell.length_b   1.000
_cell.length_c   1.000
_cell.angle_alpha   90.00
_cell.angle_beta   90.00
_cell.angle_gamma   90.00
#
_symmetry.space_group_name_H-M   'P 1'
#
loop_
_entity.id
_entity.type
_entity.pdbx_description
1 polymer ?
#
loop_
_entity_poly.entity_id
_entity_poly.type
_entity_poly.pdbx_seq_one_letter_code
_entity_poly.pdbx_strand_id
1 'polypeptide(L)'
;MTEEKDFKHRMSIADFEWANDDAWRDLWIYVTRLDLVDQIEDDVSLDDPVTWLFEDPRVVRTKDVFDEIWLRLVDVPRMLQARTYGAAEPVVIGVRDRLLPANDGCYRVSPDGAERVEEQADLTIPVDLLGAVYLGDTTFSQLAAAKRISGTRLRDADALFAVDRKPYCGTFF
;
A
#
# COMPACT_ATOMS: atom_id res chain seq x y z
N MET A 1 -29.06 -12.39 -40.77
CA MET A 1 -28.13 -12.27 -39.63
C MET A 1 -28.41 -10.95 -38.98
N THR A 2 -29.30 -10.98 -37.99
CA THR A 2 -29.65 -9.80 -37.19
C THR A 2 -28.47 -9.53 -36.28
N GLU A 3 -27.88 -8.35 -36.38
CA GLU A 3 -26.85 -7.88 -35.47
C GLU A 3 -27.54 -7.65 -34.12
N GLU A 4 -27.49 -8.66 -33.27
CA GLU A 4 -27.99 -8.59 -31.90
C GLU A 4 -27.15 -7.54 -31.20
N LYS A 5 -27.73 -6.35 -30.98
CA LYS A 5 -27.09 -5.30 -30.19
C LYS A 5 -27.05 -5.81 -28.76
N ASP A 6 -25.92 -6.41 -28.42
CA ASP A 6 -25.56 -6.84 -27.07
C ASP A 6 -25.61 -5.59 -26.18
N PHE A 7 -26.70 -5.43 -25.42
CA PHE A 7 -26.88 -4.33 -24.50
C PHE A 7 -25.97 -4.58 -23.31
N LYS A 8 -24.73 -4.07 -23.38
CA LYS A 8 -23.77 -4.17 -22.28
C LYS A 8 -23.99 -3.04 -21.30
N HIS A 9 -24.71 -3.33 -20.24
CA HIS A 9 -24.96 -2.40 -19.15
C HIS A 9 -23.79 -2.45 -18.16
N ARG A 10 -23.20 -1.28 -17.92
CA ARG A 10 -22.09 -1.11 -16.99
C ARG A 10 -22.55 -0.36 -15.75
N MET A 11 -22.20 -0.89 -14.59
CA MET A 11 -22.32 -0.22 -13.30
C MET A 11 -20.94 0.18 -12.82
N SER A 12 -20.80 1.44 -12.41
CA SER A 12 -19.59 1.95 -11.75
C SER A 12 -19.93 2.19 -10.28
N ILE A 13 -19.16 1.58 -9.39
CA ILE A 13 -19.27 1.79 -7.95
C ILE A 13 -18.47 3.06 -7.64
N ALA A 14 -19.14 4.04 -7.03
CA ALA A 14 -18.51 5.32 -6.70
C ALA A 14 -17.85 5.32 -5.33
N ASP A 15 -18.37 4.50 -4.43
CA ASP A 15 -17.88 4.35 -3.05
C ASP A 15 -18.29 2.96 -2.55
N PHE A 16 -17.34 2.24 -1.96
CA PHE A 16 -17.53 0.85 -1.52
C PHE A 16 -16.92 0.65 -0.14
N GLU A 17 -17.76 0.77 0.88
CA GLU A 17 -17.32 0.84 2.28
C GLU A 17 -17.97 -0.25 3.12
N TRP A 18 -17.17 -0.88 3.98
CA TRP A 18 -17.62 -1.99 4.81
C TRP A 18 -16.96 -2.01 6.19
N ALA A 19 -17.68 -2.54 7.17
CA ALA A 19 -17.21 -2.58 8.55
C ALA A 19 -16.40 -3.85 8.89
N ASN A 20 -16.58 -4.93 8.14
CA ASN A 20 -15.96 -6.24 8.39
C ASN A 20 -16.04 -7.14 7.14
N ASP A 21 -15.38 -8.31 7.22
CA ASP A 21 -15.23 -9.24 6.09
C ASP A 21 -16.57 -9.85 5.61
N ASP A 22 -17.53 -10.09 6.52
CA ASP A 22 -18.87 -10.55 6.13
C ASP A 22 -19.63 -9.46 5.36
N ALA A 23 -19.55 -8.20 5.80
CA ALA A 23 -20.14 -7.07 5.09
C ALA A 23 -19.51 -6.86 3.71
N TRP A 24 -18.18 -6.94 3.60
CA TRP A 24 -17.46 -6.90 2.32
C TRP A 24 -17.98 -7.98 1.36
N ARG A 25 -18.05 -9.24 1.83
CA ARG A 25 -18.52 -10.36 1.02
C ARG A 25 -19.96 -10.16 0.57
N ASP A 26 -20.85 -9.81 1.50
CA ASP A 26 -22.28 -9.74 1.24
C ASP A 26 -22.62 -8.55 0.33
N LEU A 27 -21.89 -7.44 0.42
CA LEU A 27 -21.98 -6.32 -0.52
C LEU A 27 -21.56 -6.73 -1.94
N TRP A 28 -20.44 -7.46 -2.09
CA TRP A 28 -20.03 -8.01 -3.38
C TRP A 28 -21.07 -8.98 -3.97
N ILE A 29 -21.62 -9.87 -3.15
CA ILE A 29 -22.69 -10.78 -3.56
C ILE A 29 -23.94 -10.00 -3.99
N TYR A 30 -24.27 -8.91 -3.29
CA TYR A 30 -25.41 -8.07 -3.65
C TYR A 30 -25.20 -7.42 -5.02
N VAL A 31 -24.08 -6.72 -5.24
CA VAL A 31 -23.84 -5.98 -6.50
C VAL A 31 -23.73 -6.92 -7.70
N THR A 32 -23.16 -8.11 -7.52
CA THR A 32 -23.00 -9.13 -8.58
C THR A 32 -24.29 -9.85 -8.96
N ARG A 33 -25.36 -9.68 -8.17
CA ARG A 33 -26.68 -10.27 -8.42
C ARG A 33 -27.71 -9.28 -8.95
N LEU A 34 -27.29 -8.06 -9.26
CA LEU A 34 -28.17 -7.07 -9.88
C LEU A 34 -28.47 -7.50 -11.33
N ASP A 35 -29.76 -7.71 -11.61
CA ASP A 35 -30.22 -8.02 -12.96
C ASP A 35 -29.91 -6.86 -13.93
N LEU A 36 -29.71 -7.20 -15.20
CA LEU A 36 -29.40 -6.23 -16.28
C LEU A 36 -28.07 -5.48 -16.08
N VAL A 37 -27.11 -6.05 -15.35
CA VAL A 37 -25.73 -5.54 -15.25
C VAL A 37 -24.77 -6.57 -15.83
N ASP A 38 -24.04 -6.20 -16.88
CA ASP A 38 -23.06 -7.08 -17.55
C ASP A 38 -21.64 -6.85 -17.04
N GLN A 39 -21.35 -5.64 -16.56
CA GLN A 39 -20.03 -5.26 -16.07
C GLN A 39 -20.14 -4.38 -14.83
N ILE A 40 -19.35 -4.71 -13.81
CA ILE A 40 -19.15 -3.92 -12.61
C ILE A 40 -17.72 -3.38 -12.65
N GLU A 41 -17.54 -2.08 -12.45
CA GLU A 41 -16.24 -1.43 -12.29
C GLU A 41 -16.18 -0.78 -10.90
N ASP A 42 -15.06 -0.99 -10.20
CA ASP A 42 -14.78 -0.46 -8.88
C ASP A 42 -13.26 -0.27 -8.71
N ASP A 43 -12.87 0.71 -7.90
CA ASP A 43 -11.47 0.97 -7.54
C ASP A 43 -11.22 0.38 -6.15
N VAL A 44 -10.46 -0.72 -6.08
CA VAL A 44 -10.23 -1.48 -4.84
C VAL A 44 -8.76 -1.48 -4.43
N SER A 45 -8.48 -1.89 -3.18
CA SER A 45 -7.10 -2.11 -2.74
C SER A 45 -6.41 -3.17 -3.61
N LEU A 46 -5.09 -3.05 -3.78
CA LEU A 46 -4.29 -3.99 -4.60
C LEU A 46 -4.35 -5.43 -4.12
N ASP A 47 -4.72 -5.65 -2.86
CA ASP A 47 -4.86 -6.93 -2.20
C ASP A 47 -6.32 -7.35 -1.95
N ASP A 48 -7.30 -6.66 -2.55
CA ASP A 48 -8.70 -7.02 -2.38
C ASP A 48 -8.96 -8.47 -2.86
N PRO A 49 -9.60 -9.31 -2.02
CA PRO A 49 -9.77 -10.73 -2.32
C PRO A 49 -10.97 -11.05 -3.23
N VAL A 50 -11.61 -10.08 -3.90
CA VAL A 50 -12.85 -10.25 -4.68
C VAL A 50 -12.77 -11.35 -5.72
N THR A 51 -11.58 -11.57 -6.29
CA THR A 51 -11.31 -12.67 -7.23
C THR A 51 -11.72 -14.05 -6.66
N TRP A 52 -11.59 -14.22 -5.34
CA TRP A 52 -11.90 -15.48 -4.65
C TRP A 52 -13.38 -15.67 -4.32
N LEU A 53 -14.24 -14.68 -4.61
CA LEU A 53 -15.70 -14.83 -4.50
C LEU A 53 -16.31 -15.61 -5.67
N PHE A 54 -15.55 -15.81 -6.75
CA PHE A 54 -16.02 -16.44 -7.98
C PHE A 54 -15.37 -17.81 -8.21
N GLU A 55 -16.14 -18.75 -8.76
CA GLU A 55 -15.61 -20.06 -9.16
C GLU A 55 -14.58 -19.94 -10.29
N ASP A 56 -14.83 -19.06 -11.27
CA ASP A 56 -13.83 -18.69 -12.29
C ASP A 56 -13.17 -17.36 -11.92
N PRO A 57 -11.91 -17.34 -11.45
CA PRO A 57 -11.23 -16.11 -11.05
C PRO A 57 -10.97 -15.16 -12.24
N ARG A 58 -11.10 -15.64 -13.49
CA ARG A 58 -10.84 -14.81 -14.69
C ARG A 58 -11.95 -13.81 -14.99
N VAL A 59 -13.10 -13.91 -14.31
CA VAL A 59 -14.19 -12.94 -14.47
C VAL A 59 -13.84 -11.58 -13.86
N VAL A 60 -13.01 -11.59 -12.81
CA VAL A 60 -12.42 -10.39 -12.21
C VAL A 60 -11.16 -10.04 -12.99
N ARG A 61 -11.09 -8.78 -13.45
CA ARG A 61 -9.98 -8.29 -14.27
C ARG A 61 -9.52 -6.94 -13.75
N THR A 62 -8.24 -6.84 -13.42
CA THR A 62 -7.60 -5.54 -13.21
C THR A 62 -7.55 -4.81 -14.55
N LYS A 63 -8.29 -3.72 -14.64
CA LYS A 63 -8.33 -2.87 -15.83
C LYS A 63 -7.09 -1.97 -15.89
N ASP A 64 -6.84 -1.26 -14.80
CA ASP A 64 -5.76 -0.30 -14.64
C ASP A 64 -5.19 -0.38 -13.22
N VAL A 65 -3.96 0.12 -13.05
CA VAL A 65 -3.33 0.37 -11.74
C VAL A 65 -2.74 1.78 -11.81
N PHE A 66 -3.05 2.62 -10.82
CA PHE A 66 -2.63 4.01 -10.77
C PHE A 66 -2.15 4.37 -9.36
N ASP A 67 -1.42 5.47 -9.24
CA ASP A 67 -0.99 6.05 -7.98
C ASP A 67 -2.16 6.73 -7.25
N GLU A 68 -2.21 6.56 -5.92
CA GLU A 68 -3.27 7.12 -5.08
C GLU A 68 -2.70 8.16 -4.11
N ILE A 69 -1.99 7.72 -3.06
CA ILE A 69 -1.47 8.61 -2.02
C ILE A 69 -0.02 9.03 -2.30
N TRP A 70 0.21 10.34 -2.34
CA TRP A 70 1.54 10.94 -2.39
C TRP A 70 1.97 11.41 -1.00
N LEU A 71 2.63 10.52 -0.24
CA LEU A 71 2.97 10.78 1.15
C LEU A 71 4.27 11.59 1.30
N ARG A 72 4.22 12.68 2.08
CA ARG A 72 5.40 13.43 2.54
C ARG A 72 5.55 13.33 4.05
N LEU A 73 6.68 12.80 4.51
CA LEU A 73 7.04 12.86 5.92
C LEU A 73 7.52 14.27 6.27
N VAL A 74 6.76 14.96 7.14
CA VAL A 74 7.09 16.30 7.63
C VAL A 74 7.94 16.22 8.91
N ASP A 75 7.57 15.33 9.82
CA ASP A 75 8.27 15.06 11.09
C ASP A 75 8.63 13.56 11.13
N VAL A 76 9.82 13.23 10.63
CA VAL A 76 10.27 11.83 10.52
C VAL A 76 10.32 11.13 11.88
N PRO A 77 10.93 11.68 12.95
CA PRO A 77 10.93 11.04 14.26
C PRO A 77 9.51 10.71 14.74
N ARG A 78 8.59 11.67 14.68
CA ARG A 78 7.23 11.48 15.17
C ARG A 78 6.44 10.47 14.34
N MET A 79 6.59 10.51 13.02
CA MET A 79 5.89 9.58 12.13
C MET A 79 6.39 8.15 12.33
N LEU A 80 7.71 7.94 12.39
CA LEU A 80 8.27 6.62 12.69
C LEU A 80 7.80 6.11 14.07
N GLN A 81 7.72 6.98 15.09
CA GLN A 81 7.19 6.60 16.41
C GLN A 81 5.69 6.29 16.43
N ALA A 82 4.90 6.89 15.53
CA ALA A 82 3.46 6.67 15.46
C ALA A 82 3.10 5.32 14.82
N ARG A 83 4.06 4.67 14.17
CA ARG A 83 3.87 3.42 13.45
C ARG A 83 4.31 2.22 14.30
N THR A 84 3.62 1.10 14.12
CA THR A 84 4.04 -0.23 14.61
C THR A 84 4.86 -0.96 13.56
N TYR A 85 5.76 -1.83 14.00
CA TYR A 85 6.67 -2.57 13.12
C TYR A 85 6.51 -4.08 13.29
N GLY A 86 6.78 -4.82 12.20
CA GLY A 86 6.79 -6.27 12.19
C GLY A 86 7.97 -6.87 12.98
N ALA A 87 8.04 -8.20 13.05
CA ALA A 87 9.09 -8.90 13.78
C ALA A 87 10.34 -9.12 12.90
N ALA A 88 11.43 -8.42 13.22
CA ALA A 88 12.76 -8.64 12.67
C ALA A 88 13.83 -8.00 13.57
N GLU A 89 15.09 -8.26 13.26
CA GLU A 89 16.21 -7.63 13.97
C GLU A 89 16.25 -6.11 13.71
N PRO A 90 16.64 -5.27 14.69
CA PRO A 90 16.64 -3.81 14.52
C PRO A 90 17.51 -3.33 13.37
N VAL A 91 17.06 -2.32 12.62
CA VAL A 91 17.79 -1.72 11.48
C VAL A 91 17.98 -0.22 11.71
N VAL A 92 19.19 0.28 11.45
CA VAL A 92 19.47 1.73 11.50
C VAL A 92 19.30 2.35 10.11
N ILE A 93 18.27 3.16 9.94
CA ILE A 93 17.90 3.83 8.70
C ILE A 93 18.43 5.27 8.73
N GLY A 94 19.36 5.59 7.84
CA GLY A 94 19.83 6.95 7.59
C GLY A 94 18.87 7.69 6.66
N VAL A 95 18.26 8.77 7.13
CA VAL A 95 17.32 9.58 6.35
C VAL A 95 18.01 10.86 5.85
N ARG A 96 17.73 11.22 4.60
CA ARG A 96 18.18 12.46 3.96
C ARG A 96 16.99 13.28 3.47
N ASP A 97 16.89 14.51 3.93
CA ASP A 97 15.82 15.45 3.64
C ASP A 97 16.41 16.82 3.25
N ARG A 98 16.35 17.12 1.95
CA ARG A 98 16.88 18.38 1.42
C ARG A 98 16.01 19.60 1.75
N LEU A 99 14.75 19.39 2.12
CA LEU A 99 13.79 20.47 2.37
C LEU A 99 13.61 20.76 3.86
N LEU A 100 13.63 19.71 4.70
CA LEU A 100 13.50 19.83 6.15
C LEU A 100 14.71 19.17 6.83
N PRO A 101 15.84 19.90 6.99
CA PRO A 101 17.08 19.34 7.53
C PRO A 101 16.98 18.78 8.96
N ALA A 102 15.93 19.14 9.70
CA ALA A 102 15.64 18.56 11.00
C ALA A 102 15.37 17.05 10.95
N ASN A 103 14.93 16.53 9.79
CA ASN A 103 14.71 15.11 9.55
C ASN A 103 15.99 14.34 9.25
N ASP A 104 17.10 15.00 8.89
CA ASP A 104 18.37 14.34 8.64
C ASP A 104 18.87 13.62 9.90
N GLY A 105 19.24 12.35 9.75
CA GLY A 105 19.79 11.58 10.87
C GLY A 105 19.63 10.08 10.69
N CYS A 106 20.10 9.34 11.69
CA CYS A 106 19.93 7.90 11.78
C CYS A 106 18.79 7.57 12.73
N TYR A 107 17.96 6.61 12.34
CA TYR A 107 16.82 6.14 13.12
C TYR A 107 16.91 4.62 13.26
N ARG A 108 17.04 4.13 14.48
CA ARG A 108 16.97 2.69 14.73
C ARG A 108 15.51 2.29 14.84
N VAL A 109 15.11 1.37 13.97
CA VAL A 109 13.75 0.82 13.91
C VAL A 109 13.80 -0.63 14.36
N SER A 110 12.89 -1.02 15.25
CA SER A 110 12.73 -2.37 15.77
C SER A 110 11.24 -2.67 15.99
N PRO A 111 10.87 -3.91 16.38
CA PRO A 111 9.49 -4.23 16.74
C PRO A 111 8.93 -3.37 17.89
N ASP A 112 9.81 -2.84 18.75
CA ASP A 112 9.43 -2.01 19.91
C ASP A 112 9.21 -0.53 19.53
N GLY A 113 9.53 -0.13 18.30
CA GLY A 113 9.33 1.22 17.79
C GLY A 113 10.55 1.78 17.07
N ALA A 114 10.62 3.11 17.00
CA ALA A 114 11.68 3.82 16.33
C ALA A 114 12.22 4.98 17.18
N GLU A 115 13.54 5.12 17.21
CA GLU A 115 14.20 6.23 17.88
C GLU A 115 15.38 6.78 17.08
N ARG A 116 15.71 8.05 17.31
CA ARG A 116 16.87 8.70 16.69
C ARG A 116 18.14 8.29 17.41
N VAL A 117 19.18 7.98 16.66
CA VAL A 117 20.44 7.43 17.16
C VAL A 117 21.65 8.05 16.47
N GLU A 118 22.83 7.89 17.07
CA GLU A 118 24.12 8.29 16.47
C GLU A 118 24.87 7.10 15.84
N GLU A 119 24.26 5.93 15.81
CA GLU A 119 24.82 4.72 15.19
C GLU A 119 24.99 4.87 13.67
N GLN A 120 25.95 4.11 13.13
CA GLN A 120 26.16 4.02 11.69
C GLN A 120 24.93 3.41 11.03
N ALA A 121 24.44 4.06 9.96
CA ALA A 121 23.30 3.56 9.21
C ALA A 121 23.63 2.26 8.46
N ASP A 122 22.74 1.28 8.55
CA ASP A 122 22.74 0.06 7.72
C ASP A 122 22.37 0.40 6.28
N LEU A 123 21.36 1.26 6.10
CA LEU A 123 20.90 1.74 4.80
C LEU A 123 20.62 3.24 4.84
N THR A 124 20.73 3.90 3.68
CA THR A 124 20.40 5.33 3.55
C THR A 124 19.31 5.54 2.52
N ILE A 125 18.30 6.35 2.86
CA ILE A 125 17.12 6.61 2.03
C ILE A 125 16.79 8.11 2.03
N PRO A 126 16.50 8.72 0.87
CA PRO A 126 15.97 10.07 0.84
C PRO A 126 14.50 10.07 1.28
N VAL A 127 14.05 11.16 1.91
CA VAL A 127 12.74 11.25 2.59
C VAL A 127 11.54 11.00 1.66
N ASP A 128 11.66 11.32 0.38
CA ASP A 128 10.63 11.05 -0.64
C ASP A 128 10.43 9.55 -0.83
N LEU A 129 11.51 8.78 -0.87
CA LEU A 129 11.44 7.32 -0.96
C LEU A 129 11.09 6.67 0.39
N LEU A 130 11.40 7.33 1.51
CA LEU A 130 10.86 6.91 2.81
C LEU A 130 9.33 7.04 2.83
N GLY A 131 8.78 8.08 2.19
CA GLY A 131 7.34 8.23 1.95
C GLY A 131 6.72 7.03 1.24
N ALA A 132 7.39 6.53 0.18
CA ALA A 132 6.93 5.39 -0.60
C ALA A 132 6.92 4.07 0.19
N VAL A 133 7.80 3.85 1.17
CA VAL A 133 7.82 2.59 1.95
C VAL A 133 7.05 2.70 3.26
N TYR A 134 6.73 3.92 3.72
CA TYR A 134 6.22 4.16 5.07
C TYR A 134 4.91 3.44 5.37
N LEU A 135 4.00 3.35 4.38
CA LEU A 135 2.72 2.67 4.53
C LEU A 135 2.76 1.17 4.18
N GLY A 136 3.89 0.64 3.69
CA GLY A 136 4.10 -0.80 3.46
C GLY A 136 3.59 -1.35 2.11
N ASP A 137 3.21 -0.49 1.17
CA ASP A 137 2.93 -0.88 -0.21
C ASP A 137 4.22 -1.18 -1.00
N THR A 138 5.27 -0.38 -0.81
CA THR A 138 6.61 -0.55 -1.40
C THR A 138 7.63 -1.06 -0.37
N THR A 139 8.64 -1.79 -0.84
CA THR A 139 9.72 -2.36 -0.01
C THR A 139 11.07 -1.68 -0.24
N PHE A 140 11.95 -1.69 0.76
CA PHE A 140 13.34 -1.24 0.63
C PHE A 140 14.09 -2.09 -0.41
N SER A 141 13.85 -3.40 -0.44
CA SER A 141 14.47 -4.27 -1.45
C SER A 141 14.09 -3.89 -2.89
N GLN A 142 12.83 -3.52 -3.15
CA GLN A 142 12.42 -3.02 -4.49
C GLN A 142 13.17 -1.73 -4.85
N LEU A 143 13.27 -0.78 -3.93
CA LEU A 143 14.01 0.46 -4.15
C LEU A 143 15.50 0.21 -4.38
N ALA A 144 16.10 -0.74 -3.66
CA ALA A 144 17.48 -1.14 -3.83
C ALA A 144 17.72 -1.86 -5.16
N ALA A 145 16.80 -2.73 -5.58
CA ALA A 145 16.86 -3.40 -6.89
C ALA A 145 16.83 -2.37 -8.04
N ALA A 146 16.06 -1.29 -7.88
CA ALA A 146 16.04 -0.14 -8.78
C ALA A 146 17.24 0.81 -8.63
N LYS A 147 18.20 0.51 -7.74
CA LYS A 147 19.37 1.33 -7.41
C LYS A 147 19.03 2.75 -6.94
N ARG A 148 17.84 2.92 -6.35
CA ARG A 148 17.38 4.19 -5.77
C ARG A 148 17.90 4.41 -4.36
N ILE A 149 18.18 3.31 -3.65
CA ILE A 149 18.86 3.30 -2.35
C ILE A 149 19.97 2.25 -2.35
N SER A 150 20.84 2.30 -1.35
CA SER A 150 21.84 1.28 -1.07
C SER A 150 21.97 1.06 0.44
N GLY A 151 22.47 -0.12 0.82
CA GLY A 151 22.64 -0.48 2.22
C GLY A 151 22.69 -1.99 2.44
N THR A 152 22.78 -2.36 3.69
CA THR A 152 22.65 -3.72 4.20
C THR A 152 21.27 -3.94 4.81
N ARG A 153 20.96 -5.17 5.21
CA ARG A 153 19.78 -5.50 6.04
C ARG A 153 18.42 -5.11 5.43
N LEU A 154 18.35 -5.01 4.10
CA LEU A 154 17.13 -4.65 3.39
C LEU A 154 15.95 -5.58 3.70
N ARG A 155 16.22 -6.88 3.89
CA ARG A 155 15.18 -7.87 4.25
C ARG A 155 14.64 -7.66 5.66
N ASP A 156 15.49 -7.27 6.61
CA ASP A 156 15.05 -6.95 7.97
C ASP A 156 14.18 -5.67 7.92
N ALA A 157 14.61 -4.67 7.14
CA ALA A 157 13.85 -3.44 6.94
C ALA A 157 12.48 -3.70 6.29
N ASP A 158 12.42 -4.57 5.28
CA ASP A 158 11.18 -4.99 4.65
C ASP A 158 10.24 -5.71 5.63
N ALA A 159 10.79 -6.59 6.48
CA ALA A 159 10.01 -7.31 7.48
C ALA A 159 9.49 -6.38 8.60
N LEU A 160 10.30 -5.42 9.06
CA LEU A 160 9.87 -4.38 9.99
C LEU A 160 8.75 -3.52 9.38
N PHE A 161 8.82 -3.23 8.08
CA PHE A 161 7.86 -2.37 7.38
C PHE A 161 6.71 -3.14 6.69
N ALA A 162 6.63 -4.45 6.86
CA ALA A 162 5.54 -5.25 6.30
C ALA A 162 4.19 -4.91 6.96
N VAL A 163 3.12 -5.02 6.18
CA VAL A 163 1.74 -4.82 6.61
C VAL A 163 0.88 -5.97 6.09
N ASP A 164 -0.12 -6.37 6.87
CA ASP A 164 -1.04 -7.46 6.50
C ASP A 164 -2.03 -7.05 5.41
N ARG A 165 -2.36 -5.76 5.36
CA ARG A 165 -3.26 -5.15 4.36
C ARG A 165 -2.55 -4.01 3.68
N LYS A 166 -2.63 -3.94 2.36
CA LYS A 166 -2.06 -2.84 1.58
C LYS A 166 -2.79 -1.54 1.93
N PRO A 167 -2.06 -0.42 2.04
CA PRO A 167 -2.68 0.88 2.26
C PRO A 167 -3.56 1.23 1.06
N TYR A 168 -4.73 1.81 1.36
CA TYR A 168 -5.73 2.24 0.39
C TYR A 168 -6.49 3.44 0.97
N CYS A 169 -6.86 4.39 0.12
CA CYS A 169 -7.62 5.58 0.48
C CYS A 169 -8.76 5.81 -0.50
N GLY A 170 -9.91 5.18 -0.22
CA GLY A 170 -11.16 5.31 -1.00
C GLY A 170 -11.79 6.72 -1.04
N THR A 171 -11.06 7.76 -0.61
CA THR A 171 -11.52 9.15 -0.65
C THR A 171 -10.53 10.04 -1.38
N PHE A 172 -11.03 10.84 -2.31
CA PHE A 172 -10.27 11.84 -3.05
C PHE A 172 -10.40 13.25 -2.42
N PHE A 173 -9.35 14.08 -2.52
CA PHE A 173 -9.35 15.47 -2.03
C PHE A 173 -8.38 16.40 -2.80
#